data_AF-A0A7U9RQ84-F1
#
_entry.id   AF-A0A7U9RQ84-F1
#
_cell.length_a   1.000
_cell.length_b   1.000
_cell.length_c   1.000
_cell.angle_alpha   90.00
_cell.angle_beta   90.00
_cell.angle_gamma   90.00
#
_symmetry.space_group_name_H-M   'P 1'
#
loop_
_entity.id
_entity.type
_entity.pdbx_description
1 polymer ?
#
loop_
_entity_poly.entity_id
_entity_poly.type
_entity_poly.pdbx_seq_one_letter_code
_entity_poly.pdbx_strand_id
1 'polypeptide(L)'
;MAIYTNGINIERVYGDADVIKAVSGGEYIIDDTIEGNLRWRKVFTEENFVTVSNYQYKGGVTTFDCINTSETEIAVKIPLMNYDNYHARDIESGNAFRIVNGTDNRVCIMVPPDFEGSIRVTYEFPILWKIAYSISAISVF
;
A
#
# COMPACT_ATOMS: atom_id res chain seq x y z
N MET A 1 7.29 14.66 16.20
CA MET A 1 6.43 13.47 16.30
C MET A 1 5.14 13.81 15.57
N ALA A 2 4.90 13.26 14.38
CA ALA A 2 3.70 13.59 13.61
C ALA A 2 2.54 12.72 14.12
N ILE A 3 1.51 13.36 14.64
CA ILE A 3 0.26 12.74 15.09
C ILE A 3 -0.66 12.76 13.88
N TYR A 4 -1.01 11.59 13.36
CA TYR A 4 -2.02 11.48 12.30
C TYR A 4 -3.40 11.59 12.96
N THR A 5 -4.06 12.74 12.80
CA THR A 5 -5.46 12.91 13.19
C THR A 5 -6.35 12.67 11.97
N ASN A 6 -7.62 12.33 12.19
CA ASN A 6 -8.61 12.11 11.13
C ASN A 6 -9.00 13.38 10.33
N GLY A 7 -8.26 14.48 10.48
CA GLY A 7 -8.49 15.74 9.77
C GLY A 7 -7.55 15.90 8.58
N ILE A 8 -8.12 16.12 7.39
CA ILE A 8 -7.37 16.40 6.15
C ILE A 8 -7.34 17.92 5.93
N ASN A 9 -6.16 18.49 5.66
CA ASN A 9 -6.03 19.80 5.00
C ASN A 9 -5.94 19.55 3.49
N ILE A 10 -6.87 20.12 2.72
CA ILE A 10 -6.91 19.98 1.26
C ILE A 10 -6.48 21.31 0.65
N GLU A 11 -5.34 21.34 -0.03
CA GLU A 11 -4.99 22.40 -0.99
C GLU A 11 -5.31 21.91 -2.40
N ARG A 12 -6.11 22.67 -3.16
CA ARG A 12 -6.40 22.38 -4.57
C ARG A 12 -5.54 23.28 -5.45
N VAL A 13 -4.65 22.68 -6.23
CA VAL A 13 -3.93 23.36 -7.32
C VAL A 13 -4.60 22.96 -8.63
N TYR A 14 -5.34 23.89 -9.24
CA TYR A 14 -5.96 23.67 -10.55
C TYR A 14 -4.93 23.97 -11.65
N GLY A 15 -4.43 22.92 -12.30
CA GLY A 15 -3.73 22.99 -13.57
C GLY A 15 -4.48 22.13 -14.57
N ASP A 16 -5.37 22.75 -15.35
CA ASP A 16 -6.16 22.10 -16.38
C ASP A 16 -5.24 21.84 -17.59
N ALA A 17 -4.42 20.80 -17.49
CA ALA A 17 -3.82 20.16 -18.63
C ALA A 17 -4.67 18.92 -18.94
N ASP A 18 -4.85 18.64 -20.23
CA ASP A 18 -5.49 17.43 -20.75
C ASP A 18 -4.61 16.20 -20.40
N VAL A 19 -4.55 15.84 -19.11
CA VAL A 19 -3.67 14.79 -18.61
C VAL A 19 -4.41 13.46 -18.63
N ILE A 20 -3.96 12.54 -19.48
CA ILE A 20 -4.37 11.13 -19.48
C ILE A 20 -4.10 10.47 -18.11
N LYS A 21 -3.19 11.05 -17.31
CA LYS A 21 -2.81 10.57 -15.97
C LYS A 21 -3.07 11.63 -14.91
N ALA A 22 -4.00 11.36 -14.01
CA ALA A 22 -4.30 12.24 -12.89
C ALA A 22 -3.22 12.13 -11.79
N VAL A 23 -2.98 13.23 -11.09
CA VAL A 23 -2.20 13.26 -9.84
C VAL A 23 -3.15 13.67 -8.73
N SER A 24 -3.22 12.88 -7.66
CA SER A 24 -3.98 13.26 -6.46
C SER A 24 -3.19 12.92 -5.21
N GLY A 25 -3.21 13.83 -4.22
CA GLY A 25 -2.45 13.66 -2.99
C GLY A 25 -0.93 13.56 -3.17
N GLY A 26 -0.40 13.95 -4.34
CA GLY A 26 1.02 13.79 -4.70
C GLY A 26 1.39 12.43 -5.30
N GLU A 27 0.41 11.56 -5.58
CA GLU A 27 0.61 10.23 -6.17
C GLU A 27 0.03 10.16 -7.59
N TYR A 28 0.69 9.40 -8.47
CA TYR A 28 0.19 9.12 -9.82
C TYR A 28 -0.97 8.14 -9.76
N ILE A 29 -2.13 8.51 -10.28
CA ILE A 29 -3.30 7.65 -10.23
C ILE A 29 -3.18 6.53 -11.27
N ILE A 30 -3.36 5.28 -10.84
CA ILE A 30 -3.43 4.12 -11.74
C ILE A 30 -4.70 4.25 -12.58
N ASP A 31 -4.64 3.88 -13.86
CA ASP A 31 -5.80 3.90 -14.76
C ASP A 31 -6.99 3.14 -14.14
N ASP A 32 -8.21 3.60 -14.42
CA ASP A 32 -9.49 3.10 -13.88
C ASP A 32 -9.67 3.23 -12.35
N THR A 33 -8.81 3.99 -11.65
CA THR A 33 -9.00 4.32 -10.23
C THR A 33 -10.06 5.42 -10.05
N ILE A 34 -11.05 5.17 -9.20
CA ILE A 34 -11.98 6.21 -8.76
C ILE A 34 -11.32 7.02 -7.63
N GLU A 35 -10.68 8.14 -7.98
CA GLU A 35 -9.93 9.00 -7.05
C GLU A 35 -10.72 9.38 -5.78
N GLY A 36 -12.02 9.66 -5.93
CA GLY A 36 -12.89 10.03 -4.81
C GLY A 36 -12.91 8.98 -3.68
N ASN A 37 -12.80 7.69 -4.02
CA ASN A 37 -12.79 6.59 -3.06
C ASN A 37 -11.47 6.52 -2.27
N LEU A 38 -10.38 7.06 -2.82
CA LEU A 38 -9.06 7.06 -2.17
C LEU A 38 -8.89 8.15 -1.11
N ARG A 39 -9.83 9.11 -1.03
CA ARG A 39 -9.77 10.21 -0.06
C ARG A 39 -9.85 9.73 1.40
N TRP A 40 -10.46 8.58 1.64
CA TRP A 40 -10.54 7.97 2.95
C TRP A 40 -9.47 6.90 3.10
N ARG A 41 -8.50 7.15 3.99
CA ARG A 41 -7.46 6.20 4.33
C ARG A 41 -7.98 5.15 5.32
N LYS A 42 -8.90 4.31 4.86
CA LYS A 42 -9.50 3.21 5.64
C LYS A 42 -8.97 1.85 5.17
N VAL A 43 -8.76 0.94 6.11
CA VAL A 43 -8.54 -0.50 5.82
C VAL A 43 -9.90 -1.18 5.66
N PHE A 44 -10.06 -2.00 4.62
CA PHE A 44 -11.27 -2.78 4.37
C PHE A 44 -10.97 -4.27 4.50
N THR A 45 -11.80 -4.97 5.26
CA THR A 45 -11.69 -6.41 5.51
C THR A 45 -13.06 -6.98 5.91
N GLU A 46 -13.15 -8.30 6.09
CA GLU A 46 -14.31 -8.95 6.67
C GLU A 46 -14.24 -8.88 8.20
N GLU A 47 -14.80 -7.82 8.78
CA GLU A 47 -14.65 -7.47 10.21
C GLU A 47 -15.12 -8.56 11.20
N ASN A 48 -15.93 -9.53 10.76
CA ASN A 48 -16.36 -10.67 11.59
C ASN A 48 -15.26 -11.71 11.81
N PHE A 49 -14.27 -11.77 10.91
CA PHE A 49 -13.22 -12.80 10.90
C PHE A 49 -11.82 -12.21 10.98
N VAL A 50 -11.64 -10.99 10.46
CA VAL A 50 -10.35 -10.35 10.40
C VAL A 50 -10.33 -9.07 11.22
N THR A 51 -9.43 -9.03 12.19
CA THR A 51 -9.14 -7.82 12.96
C THR A 51 -7.80 -7.24 12.50
N VAL A 52 -7.81 -5.96 12.15
CA VAL A 52 -6.60 -5.19 11.85
C VAL A 52 -6.41 -4.12 12.91
N SER A 53 -5.21 -4.03 13.47
CA SER A 53 -4.87 -3.03 14.48
C SER A 53 -3.47 -2.46 14.26
N ASN A 54 -3.10 -1.43 15.03
CA ASN A 54 -1.77 -0.82 15.02
C ASN A 54 -1.24 -0.41 13.63
N TYR A 55 -2.15 0.02 12.73
CA TYR A 55 -1.78 0.46 11.39
C TYR A 55 -0.85 1.69 11.43
N GLN A 56 0.29 1.59 10.77
CA GLN A 56 1.26 2.66 10.62
C GLN A 56 1.74 2.77 9.18
N TYR A 57 2.00 4.01 8.74
CA TYR A 57 2.69 4.31 7.50
C TYR A 57 3.83 5.30 7.80
N LYS A 58 5.07 4.87 7.57
CA LYS A 58 6.26 5.69 7.83
C LYS A 58 7.35 5.41 6.81
N GLY A 59 7.80 6.45 6.10
CA GLY A 59 8.94 6.36 5.18
C GLY A 59 8.74 5.34 4.05
N GLY A 60 7.53 5.22 3.50
CA GLY A 60 7.22 4.26 2.43
C GLY A 60 7.00 2.82 2.91
N VAL A 61 6.96 2.60 4.23
CA VAL A 61 6.70 1.29 4.85
C VAL A 61 5.34 1.33 5.53
N THR A 62 4.48 0.38 5.20
CA THR A 62 3.23 0.13 5.93
C THR A 62 3.42 -1.07 6.86
N THR A 63 2.99 -0.94 8.12
CA THR A 63 2.95 -2.06 9.07
C THR A 63 1.63 -2.07 9.82
N PHE A 64 1.11 -3.25 10.13
CA PHE A 64 -0.10 -3.43 10.94
C PHE A 64 -0.15 -4.83 11.52
N ASP A 65 -0.89 -5.00 12.61
CA ASP A 65 -1.19 -6.31 13.17
C ASP A 65 -2.48 -6.84 12.57
N CYS A 66 -2.51 -8.14 12.29
CA CYS A 66 -3.64 -8.79 11.65
C CYS A 66 -3.91 -10.15 12.31
N ILE A 67 -5.18 -10.40 12.60
CA ILE A 67 -5.69 -11.68 13.09
C ILE A 67 -6.77 -12.14 12.12
N ASN A 68 -6.65 -13.32 11.53
CA ASN A 68 -7.68 -13.98 10.72
C ASN A 68 -8.15 -15.24 11.44
N THR A 69 -9.39 -15.23 11.93
CA THR A 69 -10.01 -16.35 12.66
C THR A 69 -10.90 -17.24 11.79
N SER A 70 -10.91 -17.01 10.47
CA SER A 70 -11.65 -17.88 9.54
C SER A 70 -10.83 -19.09 9.13
N GLU A 71 -11.52 -20.11 8.64
CA GLU A 71 -10.94 -21.32 8.03
C GLU A 71 -10.50 -21.08 6.56
N THR A 72 -10.56 -19.83 6.08
CA THR A 72 -10.26 -19.47 4.69
C THR A 72 -9.31 -18.29 4.58
N GLU A 73 -8.75 -18.09 3.40
CA GLU A 73 -7.98 -16.90 3.08
C GLU A 73 -8.91 -15.68 2.94
N ILE A 74 -8.63 -14.58 3.63
CA ILE A 74 -9.44 -13.35 3.59
C ILE A 74 -8.63 -12.17 3.06
N ALA A 75 -9.30 -11.33 2.28
CA ALA A 75 -8.75 -10.13 1.68
C ALA A 75 -8.69 -8.95 2.68
N VAL A 76 -7.49 -8.42 2.93
CA VAL A 76 -7.25 -7.17 3.66
C VAL A 76 -6.78 -6.10 2.68
N LYS A 77 -7.61 -5.08 2.46
CA LYS A 77 -7.32 -3.97 1.54
C LYS A 77 -6.85 -2.76 2.34
N ILE A 78 -5.61 -2.36 2.14
CA ILE A 78 -5.01 -1.21 2.86
C ILE A 78 -5.13 0.08 2.03
N PRO A 79 -5.10 1.27 2.66
CA PRO A 79 -5.15 2.55 1.96
C PRO A 79 -3.79 2.89 1.32
N LEU A 80 -3.36 2.04 0.40
CA LEU A 80 -2.13 2.13 -0.38
C LEU A 80 -2.45 1.70 -1.81
N MET A 81 -2.04 2.48 -2.80
CA MET A 81 -2.28 2.14 -4.20
C MET A 81 -1.31 1.03 -4.64
N ASN A 82 -1.83 0.06 -5.38
CA ASN A 82 -1.16 -1.18 -5.75
C ASN A 82 -0.24 -1.00 -6.96
N TYR A 83 0.80 -0.20 -6.79
CA TYR A 83 1.88 -0.14 -7.78
C TYR A 83 2.65 -1.47 -7.84
N ASP A 84 3.28 -1.73 -8.98
CA ASP A 84 4.15 -2.90 -9.15
C ASP A 84 5.29 -2.90 -8.13
N ASN A 85 5.72 -4.09 -7.70
CA ASN A 85 6.80 -4.31 -6.72
C ASN A 85 6.50 -3.90 -5.28
N TYR A 86 5.23 -3.76 -4.90
CA TYR A 86 4.87 -3.93 -3.49
C TYR A 86 4.97 -5.41 -3.09
N HIS A 87 5.54 -5.64 -1.91
CA HIS A 87 5.62 -6.95 -1.29
C HIS A 87 5.05 -6.87 0.12
N ALA A 88 4.21 -7.84 0.48
CA ALA A 88 3.69 -8.04 1.82
C ALA A 88 4.38 -9.25 2.44
N ARG A 89 4.90 -9.10 3.66
CA ARG A 89 5.60 -10.17 4.39
C ARG A 89 5.22 -10.15 5.85
N ASP A 90 5.14 -11.33 6.45
CA ASP A 90 5.08 -11.47 7.90
C ASP A 90 6.41 -10.99 8.48
N ILE A 91 6.35 -10.17 9.53
CA ILE A 91 7.55 -9.60 10.16
C ILE A 91 8.35 -10.68 10.89
N GLU A 92 7.68 -11.68 11.48
CA GLU A 92 8.35 -12.72 12.27
C GLU A 92 8.99 -13.79 11.38
N SER A 93 8.20 -14.45 10.54
CA SER A 93 8.68 -15.55 9.70
C SER A 93 9.33 -15.11 8.39
N GLY A 94 9.05 -13.88 7.93
CA GLY A 94 9.46 -13.41 6.60
C GLY A 94 8.65 -14.00 5.44
N ASN A 95 7.64 -14.83 5.73
CA ASN A 95 6.79 -15.45 4.74
C ASN A 95 6.05 -14.39 3.91
N ALA A 96 6.03 -14.56 2.60
CA ALA A 96 5.37 -13.64 1.70
C ALA A 96 3.86 -13.90 1.66
N PHE A 97 3.08 -12.84 1.72
CA PHE A 97 1.66 -12.88 1.39
C PHE A 97 1.47 -12.60 -0.09
N ARG A 98 0.41 -13.19 -0.64
CA ARG A 98 -0.02 -12.86 -2.00
C ARG A 98 -0.71 -11.49 -1.99
N ILE A 99 -0.26 -10.61 -2.88
CA ILE A 99 -0.94 -9.34 -3.17
C ILE A 99 -1.74 -9.50 -4.46
N VAL A 100 -2.99 -9.04 -4.45
CA VAL A 100 -3.83 -8.89 -5.63
C VAL A 100 -4.27 -7.45 -5.80
N ASN A 101 -4.76 -7.12 -7.00
CA ASN A 101 -5.33 -5.81 -7.24
C ASN A 101 -6.70 -5.70 -6.58
N GLY A 102 -6.83 -4.79 -5.61
CA GLY A 102 -8.07 -4.54 -4.88
C GLY A 102 -8.98 -3.54 -5.57
N THR A 103 -10.13 -3.29 -4.95
CA THR A 103 -11.07 -2.25 -5.39
C THR A 103 -10.39 -0.87 -5.38
N ASP A 104 -10.59 -0.11 -6.45
CA ASP A 104 -9.91 1.18 -6.71
C ASP A 104 -8.37 1.06 -6.73
N ASN A 105 -7.86 -0.07 -7.23
CA ASN A 105 -6.43 -0.36 -7.32
C ASN A 105 -5.69 -0.29 -5.97
N ARG A 106 -6.37 -0.61 -4.85
CA ARG A 106 -5.71 -0.71 -3.54
C ARG A 106 -4.91 -1.99 -3.42
N VAL A 107 -3.82 -1.95 -2.66
CA VAL A 107 -3.07 -3.14 -2.23
C VAL A 107 -4.02 -4.03 -1.44
N CYS A 108 -4.26 -5.24 -1.94
CA CYS A 108 -5.09 -6.25 -1.32
C CYS A 108 -4.21 -7.45 -0.92
N ILE A 109 -3.95 -7.57 0.38
CA ILE A 109 -3.19 -8.69 0.95
C ILE A 109 -4.17 -9.85 1.19
N MET A 110 -3.82 -11.03 0.70
CA MET A 110 -4.56 -12.25 0.96
C MET A 110 -3.98 -12.93 2.21
N VAL A 111 -4.70 -12.84 3.32
CA VAL A 111 -4.24 -13.32 4.64
C VAL A 111 -4.73 -14.76 4.84
N PRO A 112 -3.83 -15.74 5.09
CA PRO A 112 -4.19 -17.14 5.24
C PRO A 112 -5.06 -17.36 6.49
N PRO A 113 -5.78 -18.50 6.56
CA PRO A 113 -6.53 -18.89 7.75
C PRO A 113 -5.61 -19.00 8.97
N ASP A 114 -6.19 -18.77 10.15
CA ASP A 114 -5.53 -18.87 11.46
C ASP A 114 -4.25 -18.03 11.60
N PHE A 115 -4.09 -16.99 10.77
CA PHE A 115 -2.96 -16.07 10.86
C PHE A 115 -3.14 -15.13 12.05
N GLU A 116 -2.12 -15.02 12.90
CA GLU A 116 -1.99 -14.00 13.93
C GLU A 116 -0.56 -13.47 13.93
N GLY A 117 -0.38 -12.20 13.60
CA GLY A 117 0.95 -11.60 13.53
C GLY A 117 0.98 -10.20 12.92
N SER A 118 2.18 -9.71 12.66
CA SER A 118 2.39 -8.37 12.11
C SER A 118 2.80 -8.44 10.63
N ILE A 119 2.10 -7.71 9.79
CA ILE A 119 2.36 -7.65 8.36
C ILE A 119 3.12 -6.36 8.03
N ARG A 120 4.18 -6.49 7.23
CA ARG A 120 4.90 -5.37 6.61
C ARG A 120 4.65 -5.35 5.12
N VAL A 121 4.28 -4.18 4.60
CA VAL A 121 4.17 -3.93 3.15
C VAL A 121 5.20 -2.87 2.74
N THR A 122 6.04 -3.21 1.79
CA THR A 122 7.14 -2.35 1.30
C THR A 122 7.27 -2.41 -0.20
N TYR A 123 7.63 -1.28 -0.80
CA TYR A 123 8.08 -1.24 -2.19
C TYR A 123 9.51 -1.77 -2.28
N GLU A 124 9.74 -2.81 -3.06
CA GLU A 124 11.08 -3.34 -3.33
C GLU A 124 11.57 -2.79 -4.67
N PHE A 125 12.63 -1.98 -4.65
CA PHE A 125 13.18 -1.39 -5.88
C PHE A 125 13.61 -2.49 -6.87
N PRO A 126 13.14 -2.44 -8.13
CA PRO A 126 13.55 -3.40 -9.15
C PRO A 126 15.07 -3.43 -9.32
N ILE A 127 15.62 -4.63 -9.58
CA ILE A 127 17.06 -4.82 -9.74
C ILE A 127 17.63 -3.93 -10.84
N LEU A 128 16.89 -3.74 -11.94
CA LEU A 128 17.30 -2.88 -13.05
C LEU A 128 17.55 -1.43 -12.60
N TRP A 129 16.76 -0.92 -11.65
CA TRP A 129 16.93 0.43 -11.12
C TRP A 129 18.19 0.53 -10.28
N LYS A 130 18.48 -0.50 -9.48
CA LYS A 130 19.73 -0.59 -8.70
C LYS A 130 20.95 -0.61 -9.64
N ILE A 131 20.88 -1.33 -10.75
CA ILE A 131 21.93 -1.35 -11.78
C ILE A 131 22.08 0.03 -12.43
N ALA A 132 20.98 0.69 -12.79
CA ALA A 132 21.01 2.03 -13.36
C ALA A 132 21.70 3.03 -12.44
N TYR A 133 21.45 2.97 -11.12
CA TYR A 133 22.16 3.80 -10.15
C TYR A 133 23.67 3.55 -10.14
N SER A 134 24.10 2.29 -10.24
CA SER A 134 25.52 1.95 -10.36
C SER A 134 26.14 2.50 -11.64
N ILE A 135 25.46 2.38 -12.78
CA ILE A 135 25.93 2.92 -14.06
C ILE A 135 26.06 4.45 -13.97
N SER A 136 25.03 5.14 -13.47
CA SER A 136 25.06 6.58 -13.29
C SER A 136 26.22 7.02 -12.40
N ALA A 137 26.45 6.32 -11.29
CA ALA A 137 27.57 6.61 -10.41
C ALA A 137 28.93 6.48 -11.13
N ILE A 138 29.13 5.41 -11.91
CA ILE A 138 30.36 5.19 -12.68
C ILE A 138 30.53 6.24 -13.79
N SER A 139 29.45 6.63 -14.47
CA SER A 139 29.50 7.56 -15.62
C SER A 139 29.89 8.99 -15.27
N VAL A 140 29.82 9.35 -13.99
CA VAL A 140 30.19 10.69 -13.48
C VAL A 140 31.65 10.73 -13.00
N PHE A 141 32.35 9.58 -12.97
CA PHE A 141 33.81 9.49 -12.76
C PHE A 141 34.56 9.55 -14.09
#